data_AF-A0A2D0KWA0-F1
#
_entry.id   AF-A0A2D0KWA0-F1
#
_cell.length_a   1.000
_cell.length_b   1.000
_cell.length_c   1.000
_cell.angle_alpha   90.00
_cell.angle_beta   90.00
_cell.angle_gamma   90.00
#
_symmetry.space_group_name_H-M   'P 1'
#
loop_
_entity.id
_entity.type
_entity.pdbx_description
1 polymer ?
#
loop_
_entity_poly.entity_id
_entity_poly.type
_entity_poly.pdbx_seq_one_letter_code
_entity_poly.pdbx_strand_id
1 'polypeptide(L)'
;MQDNKPDVPVSDESNLVIVATPEYVKEAIAEHAASRNHPDATLQDKGFVVLSNDVSDSETMAATPKAVKTAYDLANTANQAANSASNLASTASDKADNANDLANTANNLANTANENANLALPVGVPVPWPTENPPEGWLICNGETFDKGKYPKLALAYPSGVLPDLRGEFIRGWDNSRGVDNGRTLMSWQDSDNKSHVHDDLGAHGGEAGGIEGQTSLFCKSYFGGKGQYSVRPDSGWKPGFSNGLTSLPSGGDESRPRNIAFNYIVRAA
;
A
#
# COMPACT_ATOMS: atom_id res chain seq x y z
N MET A 1 40.28 -14.75 107.53
CA MET A 1 41.14 -15.24 108.64
C MET A 1 42.48 -15.59 108.03
N GLN A 2 43.54 -14.98 108.58
CA GLN A 2 44.96 -15.14 108.25
C GLN A 2 45.41 -14.85 106.80
N ASP A 3 45.68 -13.57 106.57
CA ASP A 3 46.83 -13.11 105.79
C ASP A 3 48.12 -13.75 106.35
N ASN A 4 48.99 -14.20 105.45
CA ASN A 4 50.44 -14.08 105.60
C ASN A 4 51.11 -14.36 104.24
N LYS A 5 51.18 -13.31 103.42
CA LYS A 5 52.28 -13.16 102.45
C LYS A 5 53.59 -13.18 103.24
N PRO A 6 54.52 -14.12 103.00
CA PRO A 6 55.86 -13.98 103.50
C PRO A 6 56.64 -13.12 102.50
N ASP A 7 56.75 -11.81 102.79
CA ASP A 7 57.87 -11.02 102.26
C ASP A 7 59.13 -11.49 102.98
N VAL A 8 59.75 -12.55 102.45
CA VAL A 8 61.07 -13.03 102.88
C VAL A 8 62.03 -12.75 101.73
N PRO A 9 63.10 -11.95 101.91
CA PRO A 9 64.13 -11.84 100.90
C PRO A 9 64.94 -13.15 100.92
N VAL A 10 64.67 -14.02 99.94
CA VAL A 10 65.39 -15.28 99.77
C VAL A 10 66.51 -15.08 98.76
N SER A 11 67.73 -15.43 99.17
CA SER A 11 68.96 -15.38 98.38
C SER A 11 68.91 -16.30 97.15
N ASP A 12 69.61 -15.91 96.08
CA ASP A 12 69.73 -16.58 94.76
C ASP A 12 70.26 -18.04 94.75
N GLU A 13 70.34 -18.75 95.89
CA GLU A 13 70.95 -20.08 96.00
C GLU A 13 70.09 -21.08 96.82
N SER A 14 68.76 -20.92 96.88
CA SER A 14 67.87 -21.94 97.47
C SER A 14 66.99 -22.62 96.41
N ASN A 15 67.19 -23.92 96.20
CA ASN A 15 66.32 -24.81 95.41
C ASN A 15 64.98 -25.08 96.13
N LEU A 16 64.20 -24.03 96.41
CA LEU A 16 62.85 -24.14 96.96
C LEU A 16 61.90 -24.56 95.83
N VAL A 17 61.46 -25.82 95.83
CA VAL A 17 60.48 -26.32 94.87
C VAL A 17 59.08 -26.16 95.46
N ILE A 18 58.34 -25.16 94.99
CA ILE A 18 56.91 -24.98 95.30
C ILE A 18 56.12 -25.88 94.35
N VAL A 19 55.39 -26.87 94.88
CA VAL A 19 54.57 -27.81 94.08
C VAL A 19 53.09 -27.57 94.38
N ALA A 20 52.29 -27.39 93.33
CA ALA A 20 50.84 -27.20 93.46
C ALA A 20 50.16 -28.46 94.02
N THR A 21 49.15 -28.28 94.87
CA THR A 21 48.41 -29.41 95.44
C THR A 21 47.51 -30.06 94.37
N PRO A 22 47.30 -31.40 94.42
CA PRO A 22 46.40 -32.07 93.48
C PRO A 22 44.97 -31.53 93.46
N GLU A 23 44.50 -31.01 94.60
CA GLU A 23 43.20 -30.34 94.73
C GLU A 23 43.18 -29.01 93.98
N TYR A 24 44.18 -28.16 94.17
CA TYR A 24 44.31 -26.90 93.43
C TYR A 24 44.38 -27.13 91.91
N VAL A 25 45.14 -28.14 91.47
CA VAL A 25 45.24 -28.47 90.03
C VAL A 25 43.90 -28.96 89.48
N LYS A 26 43.17 -29.81 90.20
CA LYS A 26 41.84 -30.27 89.78
C LYS A 26 40.83 -29.13 89.71
N GLU A 27 40.85 -28.25 90.71
CA GLU A 27 39.95 -27.11 90.81
C GLU A 27 40.24 -26.10 89.69
N ALA A 28 41.52 -25.78 89.44
CA ALA A 28 41.94 -24.91 88.33
C ALA A 28 41.61 -25.49 86.94
N ILE A 29 41.72 -26.81 86.73
CA ILE A 29 41.32 -27.45 85.47
C ILE A 29 39.80 -27.42 85.30
N ALA A 30 39.04 -27.68 86.37
CA ALA A 30 37.58 -27.61 86.34
C ALA A 30 37.09 -26.19 86.08
N GLU A 31 37.72 -25.20 86.70
CA GLU A 31 37.45 -23.77 86.51
C GLU A 31 37.83 -23.32 85.10
N HIS A 32 38.98 -23.75 84.56
CA HIS A 32 39.38 -23.48 83.18
C HIS A 32 38.41 -24.08 82.16
N ALA A 33 37.99 -25.34 82.35
CA ALA A 33 37.05 -26.03 81.46
C ALA A 33 35.63 -25.41 81.50
N ALA A 34 35.23 -24.84 82.64
CA ALA A 34 34.00 -24.07 82.77
C ALA A 34 34.15 -22.63 82.24
N SER A 35 35.38 -22.09 82.22
CA SER A 35 35.66 -20.76 81.71
C SER A 35 35.63 -20.70 80.19
N ARG A 36 35.29 -19.52 79.65
CA ARG A 36 35.45 -19.20 78.22
C ARG A 36 36.61 -18.22 78.01
N ASN A 37 37.60 -18.23 78.89
CA ASN A 37 38.72 -17.29 78.88
C ASN A 37 39.81 -17.74 77.88
N HIS A 38 39.46 -17.76 76.60
CA HIS A 38 40.34 -18.09 75.49
C HIS A 38 40.30 -16.95 74.46
N PRO A 39 41.42 -16.58 73.82
CA PRO A 39 41.41 -15.57 72.77
C PRO A 39 40.48 -15.95 71.59
N ASP A 40 39.98 -14.93 70.89
CA ASP A 40 39.23 -15.11 69.65
C ASP A 40 40.13 -15.69 68.56
N ALA A 41 39.53 -16.44 67.64
CA ALA A 41 40.27 -16.99 66.51
C ALA A 41 40.67 -15.88 65.54
N THR A 42 41.86 -16.01 64.95
CA THR A 42 42.35 -15.15 63.88
C THR A 42 42.56 -15.98 62.61
N LEU A 43 42.98 -15.33 61.53
CA LEU A 43 43.36 -16.03 60.29
C LEU A 43 44.62 -16.91 60.46
N GLN A 44 45.39 -16.74 61.54
CA GLN A 44 46.61 -17.51 61.79
C GLN A 44 46.56 -18.35 63.07
N ASP A 45 45.89 -17.86 64.11
CA ASP A 45 45.83 -18.48 65.44
C ASP A 45 44.44 -19.04 65.74
N LYS A 46 44.39 -20.21 66.37
CA LYS A 46 43.13 -20.87 66.77
C LYS A 46 42.54 -20.19 68.02
N GLY A 47 41.21 -20.06 68.06
CA GLY A 47 40.47 -19.45 69.19
C GLY A 47 38.95 -19.67 69.08
N PHE A 48 38.16 -18.90 69.84
CA PHE A 48 36.70 -18.93 69.72
C PHE A 48 36.19 -18.05 68.58
N VAL A 49 35.06 -18.43 67.99
CA VAL A 49 34.41 -17.72 66.88
C VAL A 49 32.92 -17.60 67.16
N VAL A 50 32.34 -16.45 66.85
CA VAL A 50 30.89 -16.25 66.84
C VAL A 50 30.37 -16.48 65.43
N LEU A 51 29.35 -17.31 65.27
CA LEU A 51 28.79 -17.66 63.96
C LEU A 51 27.55 -16.82 63.64
N SER A 52 27.40 -16.43 62.38
CA SER A 52 26.21 -15.76 61.87
C SER A 52 25.63 -16.45 60.63
N ASN A 53 24.30 -16.53 60.58
CA ASN A 53 23.56 -17.00 59.41
C ASN A 53 23.17 -15.85 58.46
N ASP A 54 23.47 -14.61 58.82
CA ASP A 54 23.09 -13.43 58.05
C ASP A 54 24.12 -13.12 56.97
N VAL A 55 23.65 -12.70 55.79
CA VAL A 55 24.50 -12.12 54.76
C VAL A 55 24.68 -10.65 55.11
N SER A 56 25.83 -10.31 55.67
CA SER A 56 26.15 -8.97 56.16
C SER A 56 27.59 -8.60 55.84
N ASP A 57 27.95 -7.37 56.16
CA ASP A 57 29.29 -6.79 56.13
C ASP A 57 30.06 -6.97 57.45
N SER A 58 29.57 -7.79 58.38
CA SER A 58 30.22 -8.02 59.68
C SER A 58 31.61 -8.65 59.53
N GLU A 59 32.61 -8.03 60.15
CA GLU A 59 33.99 -8.51 60.20
C GLU A 59 34.33 -9.26 61.50
N THR A 60 33.41 -9.29 62.48
CA THR A 60 33.64 -9.88 63.82
C THR A 60 32.99 -11.25 64.01
N MET A 61 32.23 -11.73 63.01
CA MET A 61 31.52 -13.01 63.05
C MET A 61 31.85 -13.84 61.82
N ALA A 62 31.98 -15.16 61.96
CA ALA A 62 32.16 -16.05 60.82
C ALA A 62 30.83 -16.47 60.19
N ALA A 63 30.80 -16.48 58.86
CA ALA A 63 29.64 -16.93 58.10
C ALA A 63 29.42 -18.44 58.22
N THR A 64 28.17 -18.87 58.36
CA THR A 64 27.79 -20.28 58.26
C THR A 64 27.56 -20.71 56.81
N PRO A 65 27.52 -22.02 56.51
CA PRO A 65 27.11 -22.52 55.19
C PRO A 65 25.74 -22.01 54.73
N LYS A 66 24.83 -21.70 55.66
CA LYS A 66 23.53 -21.12 55.35
C LYS A 66 23.66 -19.72 54.75
N ALA A 67 24.45 -18.85 55.37
CA ALA A 67 24.70 -17.50 54.86
C ALA A 67 25.35 -17.54 53.46
N VAL A 68 26.36 -18.39 53.27
CA VAL A 68 27.04 -18.57 51.98
C VAL A 68 26.06 -19.06 50.90
N LYS A 69 25.20 -20.03 51.23
CA LYS A 69 24.19 -20.52 50.29
C LYS A 69 23.21 -19.40 49.89
N THR A 70 22.74 -18.59 50.85
CA THR A 70 21.84 -17.46 50.57
C THR A 70 22.50 -16.44 49.65
N ALA A 71 23.77 -16.09 49.89
CA ALA A 71 24.51 -15.18 49.01
C ALA A 71 24.70 -15.76 47.59
N TYR A 72 25.03 -17.05 47.49
CA TYR A 72 25.17 -17.75 46.21
C TYR A 72 23.85 -17.78 45.42
N ASP A 73 22.73 -18.11 46.07
CA ASP A 73 21.42 -18.15 45.43
C ASP A 73 21.00 -16.75 44.92
N LEU A 74 21.29 -15.69 45.69
CA LEU A 74 21.05 -14.30 45.28
C LEU A 74 21.90 -13.92 44.06
N ALA A 75 23.20 -14.24 44.08
CA ALA A 75 24.10 -13.97 42.95
C ALA A 75 23.67 -14.72 41.69
N ASN A 76 23.27 -15.98 41.82
CA ASN A 76 22.78 -16.78 40.70
C ASN A 76 21.46 -16.22 40.14
N THR A 77 20.57 -15.72 41.01
CA THR A 77 19.33 -15.05 40.59
C THR A 77 19.62 -13.76 39.84
N ALA A 78 20.56 -12.94 40.33
CA ALA A 78 20.98 -11.72 39.65
C ALA A 78 21.60 -12.00 38.27
N ASN A 79 22.42 -13.05 38.17
CA ASN A 79 23.01 -13.46 36.89
C ASN A 79 21.94 -13.92 35.88
N GLN A 80 20.95 -14.69 36.33
CA GLN A 80 19.82 -15.08 35.48
C GLN A 80 19.01 -13.87 35.02
N ALA A 81 18.71 -12.93 35.92
CA ALA A 81 17.99 -11.71 35.58
C ALA A 81 18.75 -10.84 34.55
N ALA A 82 20.08 -10.73 34.70
CA ALA A 82 20.94 -10.02 33.75
C ALA A 82 20.92 -10.67 32.35
N ASN A 83 21.00 -12.00 32.30
CA ASN A 83 20.91 -12.74 31.03
C ASN A 83 19.54 -12.56 30.36
N SER A 84 18.46 -12.64 31.14
CA SER A 84 17.11 -12.37 30.63
C SER A 84 16.97 -10.96 30.07
N ALA A 85 17.48 -9.95 30.79
CA ALA A 85 17.46 -8.56 30.35
C ALA A 85 18.26 -8.36 29.04
N SER A 86 19.42 -9.01 28.91
CA SER A 86 20.22 -8.98 27.68
C SER A 86 19.44 -9.58 26.50
N ASN A 87 18.79 -10.73 26.68
CA ASN A 87 18.00 -11.37 25.62
C ASN A 87 16.78 -10.54 25.21
N LEU A 88 16.12 -9.90 26.17
CA LEU A 88 15.03 -8.96 25.94
C LEU A 88 15.49 -7.75 25.13
N ALA A 89 16.68 -7.21 25.45
CA ALA A 89 17.27 -6.10 24.71
C ALA A 89 17.60 -6.47 23.26
N SER A 90 18.23 -7.64 23.03
CA SER A 90 18.50 -8.14 21.68
C SER A 90 17.20 -8.32 20.88
N THR A 91 16.19 -8.93 21.48
CA THR A 91 14.87 -9.11 20.85
C THR A 91 14.22 -7.76 20.51
N ALA A 92 14.36 -6.76 21.38
CA ALA A 92 13.84 -5.42 21.12
C ALA A 92 14.57 -4.74 19.97
N SER A 93 15.90 -4.93 19.85
CA SER A 93 16.70 -4.45 18.73
C SER A 93 16.25 -5.09 17.41
N ASP A 94 16.15 -6.43 17.37
CA ASP A 94 15.70 -7.16 16.18
C ASP A 94 14.31 -6.70 15.74
N LYS A 95 13.41 -6.44 16.70
CA LYS A 95 12.07 -5.93 16.40
C LYS A 95 12.10 -4.51 15.84
N ALA A 96 13.02 -3.66 16.30
CA ALA A 96 13.20 -2.30 15.80
C ALA A 96 13.73 -2.31 14.36
N ASP A 97 14.72 -3.15 14.06
CA ASP A 97 15.28 -3.30 12.71
C ASP A 97 14.22 -3.81 11.73
N ASN A 98 13.48 -4.86 12.12
CA ASN A 98 12.35 -5.37 11.32
C ASN A 98 11.26 -4.31 11.07
N ALA A 99 10.97 -3.45 12.06
CA ALA A 99 10.00 -2.38 11.89
C ALA A 99 10.50 -1.33 10.88
N ASN A 100 11.79 -1.03 10.88
CA ASN A 100 12.41 -0.11 9.93
C ASN A 100 12.41 -0.67 8.50
N ASP A 101 12.73 -1.96 8.33
CA ASP A 101 12.67 -2.65 7.05
C ASP A 101 11.24 -2.68 6.49
N LEU A 102 10.26 -2.97 7.33
CA LEU A 102 8.85 -2.94 6.94
C LEU A 102 8.41 -1.54 6.51
N ALA A 103 8.85 -0.49 7.21
CA ALA A 103 8.57 0.89 6.82
C ALA A 103 9.19 1.24 5.46
N ASN A 104 10.43 0.81 5.22
CA ASN A 104 11.10 1.01 3.93
C ASN A 104 10.39 0.26 2.79
N THR A 105 10.00 -1.00 3.02
CA THR A 105 9.21 -1.77 2.05
C THR A 105 7.87 -1.08 1.74
N ALA A 106 7.16 -0.60 2.76
CA ALA A 106 5.89 0.10 2.58
C ALA A 106 6.06 1.39 1.74
N ASN A 107 7.10 2.18 2.01
CA ASN A 107 7.41 3.38 1.23
C ASN A 107 7.73 3.04 -0.23
N ASN A 108 8.53 2.00 -0.47
CA ASN A 108 8.86 1.57 -1.83
C ASN A 108 7.62 1.08 -2.59
N LEU A 109 6.74 0.31 -1.96
CA LEU A 109 5.46 -0.11 -2.56
C LEU A 109 4.57 1.09 -2.90
N ALA A 110 4.47 2.08 -2.01
CA ALA A 110 3.69 3.27 -2.25
C ALA A 110 4.23 4.09 -3.44
N ASN A 111 5.55 4.23 -3.55
CA ASN A 111 6.19 4.91 -4.67
C ASN A 111 5.91 4.20 -5.99
N THR A 112 6.11 2.87 -6.04
CA THR A 112 5.81 2.06 -7.25
C THR A 112 4.34 2.14 -7.63
N ALA A 113 3.41 2.13 -6.66
CA ALA A 113 1.98 2.28 -6.93
C ALA A 113 1.65 3.65 -7.56
N ASN A 114 2.28 4.72 -7.09
CA ASN A 114 2.12 6.06 -7.65
C ASN A 114 2.68 6.16 -9.07
N GLU A 115 3.86 5.58 -9.33
CA GLU A 115 4.45 5.54 -10.67
C GLU A 115 3.54 4.77 -11.64
N ASN A 116 3.04 3.60 -11.24
CA ASN A 116 2.10 2.81 -12.05
C ASN A 116 0.80 3.56 -12.31
N ALA A 117 0.28 4.31 -11.33
CA ALA A 117 -0.90 5.13 -11.51
C ALA A 117 -0.69 6.25 -12.53
N ASN A 118 0.50 6.84 -12.60
CA ASN A 118 0.85 7.88 -13.56
C ASN A 118 1.02 7.35 -14.99
N LEU A 119 1.38 6.08 -15.16
CA LEU A 119 1.51 5.43 -16.47
C LEU A 119 0.19 4.86 -17.00
N ALA A 120 -0.82 4.68 -16.13
CA ALA A 120 -2.10 4.11 -16.52
C ALA A 120 -2.93 5.08 -17.38
N LEU A 121 -3.61 4.54 -18.39
CA LEU A 121 -4.62 5.30 -19.15
C LEU A 121 -5.66 5.90 -18.20
N PRO A 122 -6.04 7.19 -18.33
CA PRO A 122 -7.05 7.80 -17.48
C PRO A 122 -8.37 7.01 -17.49
N VAL A 123 -9.01 6.92 -16.32
CA VAL A 123 -10.32 6.27 -16.18
C VAL A 123 -11.34 6.99 -17.06
N GLY A 124 -12.14 6.22 -17.81
CA GLY A 124 -13.17 6.76 -18.69
C GLY A 124 -12.71 7.13 -20.11
N VAL A 125 -11.46 6.88 -20.51
CA VAL A 125 -11.03 7.03 -21.91
C VAL A 125 -11.49 5.82 -22.72
N PRO A 126 -12.30 5.99 -23.79
CA PRO A 126 -12.67 4.88 -24.66
C PRO A 126 -11.45 4.40 -25.46
N VAL A 127 -11.19 3.10 -25.43
CA VAL A 127 -10.12 2.46 -26.23
C VAL A 127 -10.67 1.31 -27.07
N PRO A 128 -10.17 1.11 -28.30
CA PRO A 128 -10.53 -0.05 -29.11
C PRO A 128 -10.06 -1.37 -28.47
N TRP A 129 -10.93 -2.37 -28.43
CA TRP A 129 -10.68 -3.70 -27.88
C TRP A 129 -11.09 -4.81 -28.87
N PRO A 130 -10.22 -5.80 -29.15
CA PRO A 130 -10.40 -6.72 -30.28
C PRO A 130 -11.35 -7.90 -30.02
N THR A 131 -11.74 -8.16 -28.77
CA THR A 131 -12.59 -9.32 -28.42
C THR A 131 -13.94 -8.90 -27.86
N GLU A 132 -14.90 -9.83 -27.84
CA GLU A 132 -16.24 -9.58 -27.30
C GLU A 132 -16.23 -9.26 -25.80
N ASN A 133 -15.33 -9.91 -25.06
CA ASN A 133 -15.24 -9.78 -23.61
C ASN A 133 -14.08 -8.84 -23.22
N PRO A 134 -14.36 -7.71 -22.54
CA PRO A 134 -13.32 -6.84 -22.04
C PRO A 134 -12.51 -7.53 -20.92
N PRO A 135 -11.27 -7.09 -20.65
CA PRO A 135 -10.52 -7.54 -19.48
C PRO A 135 -11.25 -7.18 -18.18
N GLU A 136 -10.88 -7.87 -17.09
CA GLU A 136 -11.38 -7.52 -15.77
C GLU A 136 -11.07 -6.05 -15.43
N GLY A 137 -12.04 -5.35 -14.84
CA GLY A 137 -11.92 -3.93 -14.51
C GLY A 137 -12.21 -2.97 -15.68
N TRP A 138 -12.68 -3.47 -16.82
CA TRP A 138 -13.11 -2.66 -17.97
C TRP A 138 -14.59 -2.87 -18.30
N LEU A 139 -15.23 -1.84 -18.82
CA LEU A 139 -16.64 -1.83 -19.22
C LEU A 139 -16.78 -1.49 -20.70
N ILE A 140 -17.76 -2.08 -21.38
CA ILE A 140 -18.06 -1.78 -22.79
C ILE A 140 -18.88 -0.49 -22.88
N CYS A 141 -18.59 0.36 -23.86
CA CYS A 141 -19.38 1.54 -24.21
C CYS A 141 -20.58 1.15 -25.10
N ASN A 142 -21.59 0.53 -24.49
CA ASN A 142 -22.80 0.01 -25.14
C ASN A 142 -24.10 0.66 -24.63
N GLY A 143 -24.02 1.84 -23.98
CA GLY A 143 -25.18 2.53 -23.42
C GLY A 143 -25.61 2.07 -22.02
N GLU A 144 -24.91 1.11 -21.42
CA GLU A 144 -25.27 0.55 -20.11
C GLU A 144 -25.00 1.52 -18.94
N THR A 145 -25.81 1.38 -17.89
CA THR A 145 -25.57 2.04 -16.60
C THR A 145 -24.45 1.37 -15.82
N PHE A 146 -23.71 2.12 -15.01
CA PHE A 146 -22.72 1.58 -14.08
C PHE A 146 -22.93 2.10 -12.65
N ASP A 147 -22.42 1.32 -11.69
CA ASP A 147 -22.47 1.69 -10.27
C ASP A 147 -21.45 2.80 -9.96
N LYS A 148 -21.95 4.01 -9.71
CA LYS A 148 -21.13 5.18 -9.35
C LYS A 148 -20.44 5.06 -7.99
N GLY A 149 -21.02 4.31 -7.05
CA GLY A 149 -20.44 4.04 -5.74
C GLY A 149 -19.25 3.09 -5.84
N LYS A 150 -19.37 2.09 -6.71
CA LYS A 150 -18.27 1.17 -7.04
C LYS A 150 -17.16 1.83 -7.89
N TYR A 151 -17.54 2.72 -8.81
CA TYR A 151 -16.63 3.35 -9.77
C TYR A 151 -16.64 4.89 -9.71
N PRO A 152 -16.17 5.50 -8.61
CA PRO A 152 -16.27 6.95 -8.40
C PRO A 152 -15.43 7.76 -9.40
N LYS A 153 -14.27 7.27 -9.83
CA LYS A 153 -13.45 7.94 -10.86
C LYS A 153 -14.13 7.92 -12.23
N LEU A 154 -14.79 6.82 -12.58
CA LEU A 154 -15.58 6.75 -13.82
C LEU A 154 -16.80 7.67 -13.76
N ALA A 155 -17.42 7.80 -12.57
CA ALA A 155 -18.50 8.75 -12.33
C ALA A 155 -18.08 10.23 -12.48
N LEU A 156 -16.80 10.56 -12.32
CA LEU A 156 -16.30 11.90 -12.66
C LEU A 156 -16.24 12.13 -14.17
N ALA A 157 -15.85 11.11 -14.94
CA ALA A 157 -15.80 11.18 -16.41
C ALA A 157 -17.21 11.11 -17.04
N TYR A 158 -18.10 10.29 -16.48
CA TYR A 158 -19.49 10.11 -16.92
C TYR A 158 -20.48 10.35 -15.76
N PRO A 159 -20.80 11.62 -15.43
CA PRO A 159 -21.63 11.97 -14.28
C PRO A 159 -23.05 11.40 -14.29
N SER A 160 -23.60 11.09 -15.47
CA SER A 160 -24.91 10.43 -15.62
C SER A 160 -24.96 9.04 -15.00
N GLY A 161 -23.80 8.37 -14.82
CA GLY A 161 -23.77 6.95 -14.47
C GLY A 161 -24.10 6.03 -15.64
N VAL A 162 -24.08 6.55 -16.87
CA VAL A 162 -24.38 5.82 -18.10
C VAL A 162 -23.22 6.01 -19.07
N LEU A 163 -22.74 4.91 -19.64
CA LEU A 163 -21.72 4.97 -20.70
C LEU A 163 -22.35 5.35 -22.04
N PRO A 164 -21.60 6.02 -22.94
CA PRO A 164 -22.07 6.22 -24.30
C PRO A 164 -22.27 4.87 -25.00
N ASP A 165 -23.23 4.79 -25.91
CA ASP A 165 -23.28 3.71 -26.89
C ASP A 165 -22.42 4.12 -28.09
N LEU A 166 -21.25 3.51 -28.23
CA LEU A 166 -20.28 3.82 -29.29
C LEU A 166 -20.27 2.78 -30.40
N ARG A 167 -21.25 1.86 -30.42
CA ARG A 167 -21.36 0.84 -31.46
C ARG A 167 -21.75 1.50 -32.78
N GLY A 168 -20.84 1.44 -33.75
CA GLY A 168 -21.03 2.07 -35.07
C GLY A 168 -20.66 3.56 -35.13
N GLU A 169 -20.21 4.15 -34.02
CA GLU A 169 -19.94 5.58 -33.93
C GLU A 169 -18.46 5.93 -34.19
N PHE A 170 -18.23 7.11 -34.77
CA PHE A 170 -16.89 7.70 -34.89
C PHE A 170 -16.69 8.79 -33.84
N ILE A 171 -15.60 8.69 -33.07
CA ILE A 171 -15.22 9.74 -32.12
C ILE A 171 -14.53 10.87 -32.87
N ARG A 172 -15.04 12.10 -32.73
CA ARG A 172 -14.43 13.32 -33.27
C ARG A 172 -13.94 14.26 -32.16
N GLY A 173 -12.92 15.04 -32.48
CA GLY A 173 -12.46 16.11 -31.58
C GLY A 173 -13.54 17.18 -31.40
N TRP A 174 -13.72 17.63 -30.15
CA TRP A 174 -14.63 18.73 -29.85
C TRP A 174 -14.06 20.06 -30.36
N ASP A 175 -14.91 20.87 -31.00
CA ASP A 175 -14.50 22.13 -31.63
C ASP A 175 -13.89 23.12 -30.62
N ASN A 176 -14.44 23.17 -29.41
CA ASN A 176 -14.00 24.05 -28.33
C ASN A 176 -13.74 25.50 -28.79
N SER A 177 -14.70 26.07 -29.53
CA SER A 177 -14.67 27.44 -30.07
C SER A 177 -13.62 27.69 -31.17
N ARG A 178 -13.11 26.65 -31.84
CA ARG A 178 -12.25 26.80 -33.03
C ARG A 178 -13.03 27.28 -34.25
N GLY A 179 -14.35 27.06 -34.30
CA GLY A 179 -15.24 27.53 -35.36
C GLY A 179 -15.35 26.59 -36.56
N VAL A 180 -14.86 25.35 -36.47
CA VAL A 180 -15.00 24.33 -37.53
C VAL A 180 -16.29 23.52 -37.38
N ASP A 181 -16.71 23.24 -36.15
CA ASP A 181 -17.92 22.48 -35.83
C ASP A 181 -18.74 23.25 -34.76
N ASN A 182 -19.22 24.42 -35.18
CA ASN A 182 -19.80 25.43 -34.28
C ASN A 182 -21.10 24.95 -33.63
N GLY A 183 -21.30 25.29 -32.36
CA GLY A 183 -22.50 24.97 -31.59
C GLY A 183 -22.56 23.54 -31.03
N ARG A 184 -21.54 22.72 -31.25
CA ARG A 184 -21.46 21.34 -30.72
C ARG A 184 -20.97 21.32 -29.28
N THR A 185 -21.54 20.43 -28.48
CA THR A 185 -21.16 20.18 -27.08
C THR A 185 -20.52 18.81 -26.92
N LEU A 186 -19.72 18.61 -25.87
CA LEU A 186 -19.20 17.27 -25.53
C LEU A 186 -20.35 16.25 -25.40
N MET A 187 -20.09 15.02 -25.83
CA MET A 187 -21.03 13.89 -25.79
C MET A 187 -22.31 14.04 -26.64
N SER A 188 -22.46 15.09 -27.45
CA SER A 188 -23.60 15.21 -28.36
C SER A 188 -23.45 14.25 -29.55
N TRP A 189 -24.53 13.59 -29.95
CA TRP A 189 -24.59 12.76 -31.16
C TRP A 189 -24.86 13.62 -32.40
N GLN A 190 -24.37 13.23 -33.58
CA GLN A 190 -24.61 13.91 -34.85
C GLN A 190 -24.85 12.87 -35.92
N ASP A 191 -25.87 13.09 -36.76
CA ASP A 191 -26.11 12.25 -37.93
C ASP A 191 -25.02 12.45 -38.99
N SER A 192 -24.91 11.48 -39.89
CA SER A 192 -24.13 11.63 -41.11
C SER A 192 -24.61 12.86 -41.91
N ASP A 193 -23.67 13.61 -42.47
CA ASP A 193 -23.98 14.75 -43.32
C ASP A 193 -23.01 14.82 -44.50
N ASN A 194 -23.53 15.20 -45.66
CA ASN A 194 -22.75 15.42 -46.86
C ASN A 194 -22.76 16.92 -47.17
N LYS A 195 -21.57 17.48 -47.38
CA LYS A 195 -21.46 18.90 -47.72
C LYS A 195 -22.30 19.21 -48.96
N SER A 196 -23.16 20.23 -48.84
CA SER A 196 -23.98 20.72 -49.95
C SER A 196 -23.11 21.02 -51.18
N HIS A 197 -23.50 20.46 -52.31
CA HIS A 197 -22.86 20.64 -53.61
C HIS A 197 -23.90 20.52 -54.72
N VAL A 198 -23.53 20.91 -55.93
CA VAL A 198 -24.38 20.82 -57.12
C VAL A 198 -23.73 19.94 -58.17
N HIS A 199 -24.54 19.17 -58.89
CA HIS A 199 -24.12 18.47 -60.09
C HIS A 199 -24.54 19.27 -61.31
N ASP A 200 -23.63 19.43 -62.28
CA ASP A 200 -23.95 20.03 -63.56
C ASP A 200 -24.24 18.94 -64.58
N ASP A 201 -25.43 19.02 -65.14
CA ASP A 201 -25.94 18.09 -66.11
C ASP A 201 -25.57 18.56 -67.52
N LEU A 202 -24.41 18.12 -68.00
CA LEU A 202 -23.87 18.51 -69.31
C LEU A 202 -24.68 17.98 -70.50
N GLY A 203 -25.56 16.99 -70.29
CA GLY A 203 -26.44 16.45 -71.31
C GLY A 203 -27.61 15.65 -70.73
N ALA A 204 -28.65 15.46 -71.54
CA ALA A 204 -29.85 14.70 -71.20
C ALA A 204 -30.18 13.73 -72.33
N HIS A 205 -30.32 12.44 -72.02
CA HIS A 205 -30.95 11.48 -72.92
C HIS A 205 -32.38 11.26 -72.45
N GLY A 206 -33.35 11.83 -73.18
CA GLY A 206 -34.77 11.54 -72.96
C GLY A 206 -35.13 10.20 -73.61
N GLY A 207 -35.61 9.25 -72.82
CA GLY A 207 -36.46 8.17 -73.35
C GLY A 207 -37.86 8.70 -73.68
N GLU A 208 -38.71 7.89 -74.32
CA GLU A 208 -40.12 8.28 -74.52
C GLU A 208 -40.77 8.59 -73.17
N ALA A 209 -41.32 9.80 -73.03
CA ALA A 209 -42.03 10.22 -71.83
C ALA A 209 -43.30 9.38 -71.66
N GLY A 210 -43.23 8.33 -70.84
CA GLY A 210 -44.38 7.50 -70.46
C GLY A 210 -45.23 8.05 -69.31
N GLY A 211 -45.11 9.35 -69.00
CA GLY A 211 -45.82 9.97 -67.87
C GLY A 211 -47.27 10.34 -68.21
N ILE A 212 -48.17 10.20 -67.23
CA ILE A 212 -49.55 10.70 -67.31
C ILE A 212 -49.55 12.21 -67.00
N GLU A 213 -50.27 12.99 -67.80
CA GLU A 213 -50.41 14.44 -67.61
C GLU A 213 -50.97 14.77 -66.21
N GLY A 214 -50.30 15.64 -65.47
CA GLY A 214 -50.68 16.04 -64.11
C GLY A 214 -50.05 15.23 -62.96
N GLN A 215 -49.20 14.24 -63.24
CA GLN A 215 -48.36 13.59 -62.23
C GLN A 215 -46.88 13.93 -62.42
N THR A 216 -46.12 13.91 -61.32
CA THR A 216 -44.67 14.15 -61.31
C THR A 216 -44.00 13.15 -62.26
N SER A 217 -43.57 13.61 -63.44
CA SER A 217 -42.91 12.77 -64.43
C SER A 217 -41.58 12.26 -63.86
N LEU A 218 -41.47 10.95 -63.64
CA LEU A 218 -40.23 10.29 -63.22
C LEU A 218 -39.15 10.27 -64.32
N PHE A 219 -39.45 10.69 -65.56
CA PHE A 219 -38.55 10.46 -66.71
C PHE A 219 -38.51 11.57 -67.77
N CYS A 220 -38.39 12.85 -67.42
CA CYS A 220 -37.82 13.80 -68.39
C CYS A 220 -37.16 15.03 -67.77
N LYS A 221 -35.85 15.17 -68.00
CA LYS A 221 -35.24 16.49 -68.22
C LYS A 221 -35.92 17.10 -69.44
N SER A 222 -36.90 17.98 -69.24
CA SER A 222 -37.66 18.53 -70.36
C SER A 222 -36.90 19.66 -71.06
N TYR A 223 -36.35 19.36 -72.23
CA TYR A 223 -36.44 20.24 -73.40
C TYR A 223 -36.80 19.35 -74.61
N PHE A 224 -38.06 19.38 -75.02
CA PHE A 224 -38.54 18.65 -76.19
C PHE A 224 -38.13 19.37 -77.47
N GLY A 225 -37.00 18.99 -78.05
CA GLY A 225 -36.71 19.19 -79.47
C GLY A 225 -36.97 17.88 -80.22
N GLY A 226 -38.24 17.49 -80.38
CA GLY A 226 -38.62 16.28 -81.13
C GLY A 226 -38.20 14.93 -80.49
N LYS A 227 -38.88 13.85 -80.88
CA LYS A 227 -38.60 12.50 -80.36
C LYS A 227 -37.17 12.07 -80.75
N GLY A 228 -36.31 11.82 -79.75
CA GLY A 228 -35.03 11.15 -79.92
C GLY A 228 -33.79 12.03 -80.13
N GLN A 229 -33.84 13.35 -79.90
CA GLN A 229 -32.67 14.22 -80.06
C GLN A 229 -31.95 14.51 -78.73
N TYR A 230 -30.63 14.32 -78.73
CA TYR A 230 -29.73 14.82 -77.68
C TYR A 230 -29.77 16.34 -77.66
N SER A 231 -30.09 16.95 -76.53
CA SER A 231 -30.01 18.40 -76.35
C SER A 231 -28.75 18.76 -75.56
N VAL A 232 -27.85 19.47 -76.21
CA VAL A 232 -26.65 20.05 -75.58
C VAL A 232 -27.07 21.26 -74.75
N ARG A 233 -26.44 21.47 -73.59
CA ARG A 233 -26.70 22.62 -72.74
C ARG A 233 -26.49 23.93 -73.54
N PRO A 234 -27.45 24.88 -73.53
CA PRO A 234 -27.24 26.18 -74.15
C PRO A 234 -26.18 27.00 -73.40
N ASP A 235 -25.43 27.85 -74.12
CA ASP A 235 -24.31 28.65 -73.57
C ASP A 235 -24.68 29.54 -72.37
N SER A 236 -25.96 29.88 -72.23
CA SER A 236 -26.51 30.68 -71.10
C SER A 236 -26.91 29.83 -69.89
N GLY A 237 -26.64 28.53 -69.91
CA GLY A 237 -27.11 27.59 -68.90
C GLY A 237 -28.60 27.25 -69.03
N TRP A 238 -29.05 26.26 -68.25
CA TRP A 238 -30.47 25.97 -68.12
C TRP A 238 -31.20 27.21 -67.57
N LYS A 239 -32.34 27.59 -68.18
CA LYS A 239 -33.07 28.79 -67.74
C LYS A 239 -33.49 28.66 -66.27
N PRO A 240 -33.23 29.68 -65.41
CA PRO A 240 -33.66 29.66 -64.02
C PRO A 240 -35.19 29.54 -63.95
N GLY A 241 -35.69 28.52 -63.23
CA GLY A 241 -37.13 28.28 -63.03
C GLY A 241 -37.70 26.98 -63.63
N PHE A 242 -36.94 26.26 -64.45
CA PHE A 242 -37.39 24.97 -65.04
C PHE A 242 -36.76 23.72 -64.42
N SER A 243 -35.76 23.89 -63.55
CA SER A 243 -34.97 22.79 -62.98
C SER A 243 -34.73 22.96 -61.48
N ASN A 244 -35.75 23.39 -60.74
CA ASN A 244 -35.74 23.24 -59.29
C ASN A 244 -36.07 21.78 -58.96
N GLY A 245 -35.05 20.97 -58.69
CA GLY A 245 -35.24 19.63 -58.13
C GLY A 245 -35.37 18.51 -59.15
N LEU A 246 -34.34 18.29 -59.97
CA LEU A 246 -34.12 16.96 -60.54
C LEU A 246 -33.68 16.04 -59.39
N THR A 247 -34.62 15.28 -58.83
CA THR A 247 -34.31 14.30 -57.78
C THR A 247 -33.97 12.96 -58.44
N SER A 248 -32.71 12.56 -58.41
CA SER A 248 -32.36 11.16 -58.60
C SER A 248 -32.94 10.34 -57.45
N LEU A 249 -33.39 9.11 -57.71
CA LEU A 249 -33.69 8.18 -56.63
C LEU A 249 -32.45 8.03 -55.72
N PRO A 250 -32.62 7.87 -54.40
CA PRO A 250 -31.50 7.57 -53.52
C PRO A 250 -30.70 6.39 -54.07
N SER A 251 -29.39 6.56 -54.15
CA SER A 251 -28.48 5.47 -54.51
C SER A 251 -27.37 5.38 -53.47
N GLY A 252 -27.01 4.15 -53.09
CA GLY A 252 -26.10 3.86 -51.98
C GLY A 252 -26.70 2.90 -50.96
N GLY A 253 -25.98 2.72 -49.84
CA GLY A 253 -26.49 2.03 -48.65
C GLY A 253 -26.97 3.03 -47.59
N ASP A 254 -27.36 2.51 -46.42
CA ASP A 254 -27.95 3.30 -45.33
C ASP A 254 -26.99 4.34 -44.72
N GLU A 255 -25.67 4.17 -44.89
CA GLU A 255 -24.65 5.02 -44.28
C GLU A 255 -23.42 5.17 -45.20
N SER A 256 -22.87 6.38 -45.25
CA SER A 256 -21.56 6.65 -45.84
C SER A 256 -20.47 6.53 -44.78
N ARG A 257 -19.65 5.48 -44.84
CA ARG A 257 -18.58 5.22 -43.86
C ARG A 257 -17.22 4.93 -44.52
N PRO A 258 -16.10 5.31 -43.89
CA PRO A 258 -14.78 4.87 -44.33
C PRO A 258 -14.63 3.35 -44.19
N ARG A 259 -13.70 2.76 -44.94
CA ARG A 259 -13.29 1.36 -44.71
C ARG A 259 -12.77 1.23 -43.27
N ASN A 260 -13.33 0.31 -42.49
CA ASN A 260 -13.00 0.13 -41.08
C ASN A 260 -13.05 -1.35 -40.68
N ILE A 261 -12.48 -1.66 -39.50
CA ILE A 261 -12.57 -2.96 -38.83
C ILE A 261 -13.26 -2.72 -37.49
N ALA A 262 -14.22 -3.57 -37.13
CA ALA A 262 -14.98 -3.43 -35.90
C ALA A 262 -14.18 -3.87 -34.67
N PHE A 263 -14.09 -2.97 -33.69
CA PHE A 263 -13.56 -3.22 -32.35
C PHE A 263 -14.62 -2.79 -31.34
N ASN A 264 -14.62 -3.38 -30.14
CA ASN A 264 -15.37 -2.82 -29.02
C ASN A 264 -14.72 -1.52 -28.55
N TYR A 265 -15.50 -0.55 -28.11
CA TYR A 265 -14.97 0.54 -27.28
C TYR A 265 -15.15 0.17 -25.82
N ILE A 266 -14.06 0.20 -25.06
CA ILE A 266 -14.08 -0.12 -23.63
C ILE A 266 -13.49 1.04 -22.83
N VAL A 267 -13.93 1.20 -21.58
CA VAL A 267 -13.38 2.16 -20.62
C VAL A 267 -12.89 1.45 -19.38
N ARG A 268 -11.76 1.91 -18.84
CA ARG A 268 -11.29 1.45 -17.53
C ARG A 268 -12.27 1.89 -16.46
N ALA A 269 -12.63 1.00 -15.55
CA ALA A 269 -13.63 1.26 -14.51
C ALA A 269 -13.02 1.83 -13.22
N ALA A 270 -11.74 1.53 -12.93
CA ALA A 270 -11.02 1.97 -11.72
C ALA A 270 -9.53 2.24 -11.97
#